data_AF-A0A0B7K8Q7-F1
#
_entry.id   AF-A0A0B7K8Q7-F1
#
_cell.length_a   1.000
_cell.length_b   1.000
_cell.length_c   1.000
_cell.angle_alpha   90.00
_cell.angle_beta   90.00
_cell.angle_gamma   90.00
#
_symmetry.space_group_name_H-M   'P 1'
#
loop_
_entity.id
_entity.type
_entity.pdbx_description
1 polymer ?
#
loop_
_entity_poly.entity_id
_entity_poly.type
_entity_poly.pdbx_seq_one_letter_code
_entity_poly.pdbx_strand_id
1 'polypeptide(L)'
;MDNLVVFSVRYHTPWKRLTSYDVPADLPECPPEGCYCAWLWIPDGCGQPNMYMSNHRCKVTGSKSTKTLGTPKAPVWCEDDQSKCLSGPKQMMAWNQASGDNVVAPQGRTPTYNERMGFKDGAQDDIFVESENQSSSSSSSQTAAQTSSTQASTQSAAPATTTSIQSTSSESSTAAATTSTPSAQPSQGESTCSKQKRHLRHHARHMA
;
A
#
# COMPACT_ATOMS: atom_id res chain seq x y z
N MET A 1 -5.99 -0.96 -5.86
CA MET A 1 -5.40 0.28 -5.29
C MET A 1 -4.47 1.00 -6.28
N ASP A 2 -4.43 0.56 -7.52
CA ASP A 2 -3.19 0.55 -8.30
C ASP A 2 -3.02 1.80 -9.18
N ASN A 3 -4.02 2.69 -9.12
CA ASN A 3 -4.10 3.96 -9.83
C ASN A 3 -3.82 5.18 -8.92
N LEU A 4 -3.39 4.95 -7.68
CA LEU A 4 -2.99 6.02 -6.75
C LEU A 4 -1.49 5.90 -6.43
N VAL A 5 -0.75 6.97 -6.71
CA VAL A 5 0.67 7.13 -6.39
C VAL A 5 0.81 8.16 -5.26
N VAL A 6 1.54 7.83 -4.21
CA VAL A 6 1.89 8.79 -3.17
C VAL A 6 2.98 9.73 -3.71
N PHE A 7 2.60 10.95 -4.07
CA PHE A 7 3.51 11.96 -4.62
C PHE A 7 4.12 12.90 -3.57
N SER A 8 3.54 12.95 -2.36
CA SER A 8 4.00 13.82 -1.27
C SER A 8 3.63 13.22 0.07
N VAL A 9 4.49 13.43 1.07
CA VAL A 9 4.31 13.00 2.46
C VAL A 9 4.67 14.16 3.39
N ARG A 10 4.02 14.23 4.56
CA ARG A 10 4.44 15.14 5.62
C ARG A 10 4.43 14.44 6.98
N TYR A 11 5.60 14.35 7.60
CA TYR A 11 5.82 13.73 8.90
C TYR A 11 5.10 14.48 10.01
N HIS A 12 4.81 13.78 11.10
CA HIS A 12 4.12 14.32 12.28
C HIS A 12 2.76 14.99 11.97
N THR A 13 2.10 14.56 10.88
CA THR A 13 0.73 14.99 10.57
C THR A 13 -0.32 13.97 11.03
N PRO A 14 -1.55 14.42 11.35
CA PRO A 14 -1.99 15.80 11.51
C PRO A 14 -1.70 16.35 12.91
N TRP A 15 -0.75 17.29 13.03
CA TRP A 15 -0.52 18.08 14.26
C TRP A 15 -0.99 19.53 14.14
N LYS A 16 -1.07 20.06 12.90
CA LYS A 16 -1.52 21.41 12.59
C LYS A 16 -2.73 21.34 11.65
N ARG A 17 -3.72 22.20 11.88
CA ARG A 17 -4.93 22.32 11.04
C ARG A 17 -4.59 22.73 9.60
N LEU A 18 -3.59 23.59 9.44
CA LEU A 18 -3.02 23.96 8.15
C LEU A 18 -1.68 23.24 8.01
N THR A 19 -1.52 22.52 6.91
CA THR A 19 -0.32 21.72 6.58
C THR A 19 -0.05 21.90 5.08
N SER A 20 1.22 22.11 4.72
CA SER A 20 1.66 22.17 3.33
C SER A 20 2.34 20.86 2.94
N TYR A 21 2.04 20.39 1.73
CA TYR A 21 2.62 19.20 1.12
C TYR A 21 3.43 19.62 -0.11
N ASP A 22 4.69 19.20 -0.18
CA ASP A 22 5.59 19.60 -1.26
C ASP A 22 5.28 18.79 -2.52
N VAL A 23 5.08 19.45 -3.66
CA VAL A 23 4.75 18.79 -4.93
C VAL A 23 6.04 18.54 -5.72
N PRO A 24 6.30 17.32 -6.22
CA PRO A 24 7.44 17.04 -7.09
C PRO A 24 7.47 17.97 -8.29
N ALA A 25 8.64 18.55 -8.61
CA ALA A 25 8.78 19.50 -9.71
C ALA A 25 8.46 18.88 -11.08
N ASP A 26 8.70 17.57 -11.22
CA ASP A 26 8.45 16.79 -12.42
C ASP A 26 7.03 16.18 -12.49
N LEU A 27 6.12 16.50 -11.56
CA LEU A 27 4.75 15.99 -11.60
C LEU A 27 4.03 16.53 -12.86
N PRO A 28 3.56 15.68 -13.79
CA PRO A 28 2.94 16.14 -15.03
C PRO A 28 1.59 16.82 -14.77
N GLU A 29 1.11 17.57 -15.77
CA GLU A 29 -0.25 18.13 -15.70
C GLU A 29 -1.32 17.03 -15.72
N CYS A 30 -2.45 17.30 -15.06
CA CYS A 30 -3.61 16.42 -15.12
C CYS A 30 -4.27 16.47 -16.51
N PRO A 31 -5.02 15.41 -16.90
CA PRO A 31 -5.96 15.49 -18.01
C PRO A 31 -6.94 16.69 -17.89
N PRO A 32 -7.57 17.14 -18.99
CA PRO A 32 -8.42 18.33 -18.99
C PRO A 32 -9.58 18.32 -17.97
N GLU A 33 -10.09 17.14 -17.60
CA GLU A 33 -11.13 16.94 -16.59
C GLU A 33 -10.62 17.00 -15.13
N GLY A 34 -9.30 17.07 -14.93
CA GLY A 34 -8.61 17.01 -13.64
C GLY A 34 -8.24 15.59 -13.20
N CYS A 35 -7.51 15.49 -12.09
CA CYS A 35 -7.19 14.23 -11.43
C CYS A 35 -8.04 14.00 -10.17
N TYR A 36 -7.97 12.79 -9.63
CA TYR A 36 -8.39 12.48 -8.27
C TYR A 36 -7.17 12.38 -7.35
N CYS A 37 -7.22 13.06 -6.21
CA CYS A 37 -6.24 12.97 -5.14
C CYS A 37 -6.89 12.38 -3.89
N ALA A 38 -6.09 11.80 -3.00
CA ALA A 38 -6.54 11.38 -1.68
C ALA A 38 -5.59 11.93 -0.60
N TRP A 39 -6.14 12.52 0.44
CA TRP A 39 -5.43 12.69 1.71
C TRP A 39 -5.53 11.39 2.50
N LEU A 40 -4.40 10.92 3.03
CA LEU A 40 -4.24 9.59 3.62
C LEU A 40 -3.51 9.73 4.95
N TRP A 41 -3.95 8.97 5.96
CA TRP A 41 -3.29 8.96 7.26
C TRP A 41 -3.45 7.61 7.97
N ILE A 42 -2.37 7.15 8.59
CA ILE A 42 -2.36 6.04 9.55
C ILE A 42 -1.72 6.59 10.84
N PRO A 43 -2.44 6.63 11.98
CA PRO A 43 -1.96 7.19 13.24
C PRO A 43 -0.86 6.33 13.87
N ASP A 44 0.25 6.92 14.29
CA ASP A 44 1.27 6.21 15.09
C ASP A 44 0.89 6.16 16.58
N GLY A 45 1.09 5.01 17.22
CA GLY A 45 1.00 4.86 18.67
C GLY A 45 -0.42 4.69 19.24
N CYS A 46 -0.83 5.61 20.12
CA CYS A 46 -1.97 5.41 21.03
C CYS A 46 -3.34 5.61 20.38
N GLY A 47 -4.05 4.52 20.06
CA GLY A 47 -5.44 4.57 19.62
C GLY A 47 -6.01 3.18 19.34
N GLN A 48 -7.18 3.14 18.70
CA GLN A 48 -7.57 1.96 17.94
C GLN A 48 -6.78 1.97 16.62
N PRO A 49 -6.16 0.85 16.22
CA PRO A 49 -5.65 0.66 14.87
C PRO A 49 -6.70 1.04 13.83
N ASN A 50 -6.35 1.91 12.89
CA ASN A 50 -7.23 2.33 11.81
C ASN A 50 -6.42 3.03 10.70
N MET A 51 -7.09 3.35 9.60
CA MET A 51 -6.60 4.25 8.57
C MET A 51 -7.68 5.28 8.18
N TYR A 52 -7.25 6.39 7.61
CA TYR A 52 -8.11 7.48 7.17
C TYR A 52 -7.81 7.82 5.71
N MET A 53 -8.87 8.00 4.93
CA MET A 53 -8.82 8.41 3.53
C MET A 53 -9.87 9.51 3.30
N SER A 54 -9.49 10.57 2.59
CA SER A 54 -10.43 11.59 2.09
C SER A 54 -10.11 11.90 0.64
N ASN A 55 -11.08 11.71 -0.26
CA ASN A 55 -10.91 11.88 -1.70
C ASN A 55 -11.32 13.28 -2.17
N HIS A 56 -10.54 13.84 -3.09
CA HIS A 56 -10.74 15.18 -3.63
C HIS A 56 -10.51 15.18 -5.14
N ARG A 57 -11.20 16.07 -5.87
CA ARG A 57 -10.78 16.46 -7.22
C ARG A 57 -9.61 17.43 -7.10
N CYS A 58 -8.59 17.26 -7.92
CA CYS A 58 -7.37 18.06 -7.89
C CYS A 58 -6.85 18.33 -9.31
N LYS A 59 -5.91 19.27 -9.42
CA LYS A 59 -5.14 19.50 -10.64
C LYS A 59 -3.72 19.91 -10.27
N VAL A 60 -2.76 19.50 -11.09
CA VAL A 60 -1.41 20.08 -11.09
C VAL A 60 -1.45 21.35 -11.92
N THR A 61 -0.67 22.37 -11.55
CA THR A 61 -0.64 23.67 -12.25
C THR A 61 0.78 24.17 -12.42
N GLY A 62 1.12 24.66 -13.61
CA GLY A 62 2.43 25.25 -13.87
C GLY A 62 3.54 24.22 -14.06
N SER A 63 3.17 22.95 -14.30
CA SER A 63 4.13 21.93 -14.69
C SER A 63 4.58 22.16 -16.13
N LYS A 64 5.82 21.76 -16.41
CA LYS A 64 6.38 21.64 -17.76
C LYS A 64 6.92 20.23 -18.02
N SER A 65 6.63 19.30 -17.11
CA SER A 65 7.12 17.93 -17.17
C SER A 65 6.32 17.12 -18.19
N THR A 66 7.05 16.39 -19.01
CA THR A 66 6.49 15.36 -19.90
C THR A 66 6.66 13.96 -19.33
N LYS A 67 7.26 13.80 -18.13
CA LYS A 67 7.46 12.49 -17.48
C LYS A 67 6.13 11.86 -17.09
N THR A 68 6.07 10.54 -17.14
CA THR A 68 4.92 9.77 -16.64
C THR A 68 5.21 9.21 -15.25
N LEU A 69 4.14 9.01 -14.47
CA LEU A 69 4.22 8.27 -13.22
C LEU A 69 4.44 6.79 -13.54
N GLY A 70 5.38 6.14 -12.86
CA GLY A 70 5.54 4.69 -12.95
C GLY A 70 4.43 3.94 -12.19
N THR A 71 4.25 2.66 -12.51
CA THR A 71 3.25 1.80 -11.86
C THR A 71 3.55 1.63 -10.36
N PRO A 72 2.66 2.07 -9.45
CA PRO A 72 2.93 2.04 -8.03
C PRO A 72 2.84 0.63 -7.46
N LYS A 73 3.78 0.28 -6.57
CA LYS A 73 3.77 -0.98 -5.81
C LYS A 73 3.48 -0.72 -4.33
N ALA A 74 2.95 -1.71 -3.61
CA ALA A 74 2.74 -1.58 -2.18
C ALA A 74 4.07 -1.37 -1.44
N PRO A 75 4.19 -0.38 -0.54
CA PRO A 75 5.41 -0.17 0.23
C PRO A 75 5.61 -1.31 1.23
N VAL A 76 6.88 -1.62 1.51
CA VAL A 76 7.27 -2.68 2.44
C VAL A 76 7.78 -2.09 3.74
N TRP A 77 7.58 -2.80 4.86
CA TRP A 77 8.23 -2.47 6.11
C TRP A 77 9.75 -2.64 5.97
N CYS A 78 10.49 -1.57 6.22
CA CYS A 78 11.95 -1.50 6.06
C CYS A 78 12.63 -0.69 7.16
N GLU A 79 11.99 -0.49 8.33
CA GLU A 79 12.57 0.27 9.44
C GLU A 79 13.94 -0.27 9.87
N ASP A 80 14.04 -1.58 10.04
CA ASP A 80 15.23 -2.27 10.54
C ASP A 80 16.35 -2.40 9.48
N ASP A 81 16.02 -2.17 8.20
CA ASP A 81 16.97 -2.16 7.08
C ASP A 81 16.44 -1.32 5.91
N GLN A 82 16.86 -0.06 5.86
CA GLN A 82 16.44 0.89 4.82
C GLN A 82 16.88 0.48 3.40
N SER A 83 17.88 -0.41 3.25
CA SER A 83 18.26 -0.92 1.92
C SER A 83 17.19 -1.83 1.30
N LYS A 84 16.27 -2.36 2.12
CA LYS A 84 15.10 -3.13 1.68
C LYS A 84 13.88 -2.26 1.33
N CYS A 85 13.93 -0.94 1.52
CA CYS A 85 12.80 -0.08 1.20
C CYS A 85 12.49 -0.10 -0.31
N LEU A 86 11.21 -0.04 -0.64
CA LEU A 86 10.76 0.09 -2.03
C LEU A 86 11.10 1.49 -2.58
N SER A 87 12.11 1.55 -3.44
CA SER A 87 12.36 2.69 -4.31
C SER A 87 11.27 2.83 -5.39
N GLY A 88 11.02 4.05 -5.83
CA GLY A 88 10.07 4.36 -6.89
C GLY A 88 8.64 4.60 -6.42
N PRO A 89 7.67 4.62 -7.36
CA PRO A 89 6.27 4.92 -7.06
C PRO A 89 5.66 3.91 -6.09
N LYS A 90 5.06 4.44 -5.02
CA LYS A 90 4.45 3.67 -3.94
C LYS A 90 2.93 3.88 -3.91
N GLN A 91 2.18 2.81 -3.69
CA GLN A 91 0.73 2.84 -3.53
C GLN A 91 0.35 3.55 -2.22
N MET A 92 -0.93 3.93 -2.10
CA MET A 92 -1.52 4.15 -0.78
C MET A 92 -1.40 2.88 0.07
N MET A 93 -1.26 3.03 1.38
CA MET A 93 -1.25 1.93 2.33
C MET A 93 -2.65 1.63 2.83
N ALA A 94 -3.18 0.46 2.51
CA ALA A 94 -4.35 -0.14 3.13
C ALA A 94 -3.91 -1.06 4.27
N TRP A 95 -4.42 -0.78 5.47
CA TRP A 95 -4.04 -1.46 6.70
C TRP A 95 -5.19 -1.53 7.71
N ASN A 96 -5.27 -2.65 8.43
CA ASN A 96 -6.25 -2.94 9.47
C ASN A 96 -7.71 -2.84 8.94
N GLN A 97 -7.93 -3.29 7.71
CA GLN A 97 -9.26 -3.41 7.10
C GLN A 97 -9.74 -4.88 7.12
N ALA A 98 -11.04 -5.10 6.97
CA ALA A 98 -11.61 -6.46 6.90
C ALA A 98 -11.16 -7.23 5.64
N SER A 99 -10.79 -6.50 4.58
CA SER A 99 -10.20 -7.02 3.34
C SER A 99 -9.48 -5.90 2.59
N GLY A 100 -8.60 -6.27 1.66
CA GLY A 100 -7.92 -5.30 0.80
C GLY A 100 -6.74 -4.56 1.45
N ASP A 101 -6.23 -5.01 2.58
CA ASP A 101 -4.93 -4.56 3.09
C ASP A 101 -3.81 -4.89 2.08
N ASN A 102 -2.86 -3.97 1.90
CA ASN A 102 -1.68 -4.16 1.03
C ASN A 102 -0.34 -4.00 1.77
N VAL A 103 -0.35 -3.64 3.06
CA VAL A 103 0.86 -3.55 3.89
C VAL A 103 0.76 -4.39 5.16
N VAL A 104 1.90 -4.88 5.62
CA VAL A 104 2.05 -5.59 6.90
C VAL A 104 3.11 -4.88 7.73
N ALA A 105 2.85 -4.72 9.02
CA ALA A 105 3.83 -4.21 9.99
C ALA A 105 4.12 -5.29 11.05
N PRO A 106 5.31 -5.29 11.68
CA PRO A 106 5.62 -6.17 12.81
C PRO A 106 4.65 -5.98 13.98
N GLN A 107 4.54 -7.00 14.83
CA GLN A 107 3.62 -6.98 15.97
C GLN A 107 3.85 -5.76 16.87
N GLY A 108 2.77 -5.04 17.18
CA GLY A 108 2.84 -3.82 18.01
C GLY A 108 3.43 -2.59 17.30
N ARG A 109 3.71 -2.67 15.99
CA ARG A 109 4.11 -1.55 15.15
C ARG A 109 2.96 -1.13 14.21
N THR A 110 3.08 0.07 13.65
CA THR A 110 2.09 0.66 12.74
C THR A 110 2.77 1.16 11.46
N PRO A 111 2.28 0.82 10.25
CA PRO A 111 2.89 1.23 8.98
C PRO A 111 2.50 2.67 8.65
N THR A 112 3.27 3.62 9.17
CA THR A 112 3.05 5.07 8.99
C THR A 112 3.71 5.58 7.70
N TYR A 113 3.19 6.67 7.13
CA TYR A 113 3.78 7.33 5.96
C TYR A 113 5.08 8.08 6.36
N ASN A 114 6.17 7.33 6.52
CA ASN A 114 7.52 7.80 6.79
C ASN A 114 8.57 6.72 6.40
N GLU A 115 9.82 6.96 6.80
CA GLU A 115 11.00 6.13 6.47
C GLU A 115 10.84 4.63 6.77
N ARG A 116 10.05 4.26 7.79
CA ARG A 116 9.79 2.85 8.12
C ARG A 116 9.08 2.07 7.01
N MET A 117 8.43 2.78 6.09
CA MET A 117 7.76 2.28 4.89
C MET A 117 8.40 2.82 3.60
N GLY A 118 9.60 3.40 3.68
CA GLY A 118 10.34 3.93 2.53
C GLY A 118 9.83 5.26 1.96
N PHE A 119 9.02 6.02 2.70
CA PHE A 119 8.60 7.38 2.31
C PHE A 119 9.51 8.43 2.93
N LYS A 120 9.97 9.40 2.12
CA LYS A 120 10.70 10.58 2.62
C LYS A 120 9.72 11.66 3.09
N ASP A 121 10.16 12.59 3.96
CA ASP A 121 9.38 13.82 4.19
C ASP A 121 9.43 14.72 2.95
N GLY A 122 8.31 15.35 2.60
CA GLY A 122 8.18 16.21 1.42
C GLY A 122 7.80 15.48 0.13
N ALA A 123 8.29 16.00 -0.99
CA ALA A 123 8.02 15.49 -2.33
C ALA A 123 8.63 14.10 -2.55
N GLN A 124 7.91 13.22 -3.25
CA GLN A 124 8.45 11.93 -3.68
C GLN A 124 8.91 12.05 -5.14
N ASP A 125 10.17 12.44 -5.35
CA ASP A 125 10.71 12.72 -6.70
C ASP A 125 11.16 11.46 -7.48
N ASP A 126 11.16 10.27 -6.85
CA ASP A 126 11.54 9.00 -7.47
C ASP A 126 10.37 8.26 -8.16
N ILE A 127 9.17 8.88 -8.21
CA ILE A 127 7.93 8.23 -8.68
C ILE A 127 7.77 8.15 -10.22
N PHE A 128 8.73 8.71 -10.96
CA PHE A 128 8.64 8.88 -12.41
C PHE A 128 9.38 7.79 -13.18
N VAL A 129 8.89 7.51 -14.40
CA VAL A 129 9.69 6.86 -15.44
C VAL A 129 9.99 7.87 -16.54
N GLU A 130 11.07 7.64 -17.29
CA GLU A 130 11.27 8.40 -18.52
C GLU A 130 10.16 8.04 -19.50
N SER A 131 9.55 9.05 -20.10
CA SER A 131 8.54 8.86 -21.13
C SER A 131 9.22 8.29 -22.36
N GLU A 132 9.17 6.96 -22.51
CA GLU A 132 9.71 6.25 -23.65
C GLU A 132 9.20 6.91 -24.94
N ASN A 133 10.11 7.59 -25.63
CA ASN A 133 9.86 8.11 -26.96
C ASN A 133 9.64 6.88 -27.85
N GLN A 134 8.38 6.56 -28.19
CA GLN A 134 7.98 5.31 -28.85
C GLN A 134 8.63 5.15 -30.22
N SER A 135 9.88 4.71 -30.21
CA SER A 135 10.64 4.26 -31.36
C SER A 135 10.47 2.75 -31.43
N SER A 136 9.38 2.34 -32.08
CA SER A 136 9.12 0.94 -32.43
C SER A 136 10.24 0.40 -33.33
N SER A 137 11.29 -0.16 -32.72
CA SER A 137 12.36 -0.90 -33.41
C SER A 137 11.97 -2.37 -33.63
N SER A 138 10.76 -2.61 -34.12
CA SER A 138 10.40 -3.90 -34.71
C SER A 138 11.06 -4.00 -36.09
N SER A 139 12.16 -4.74 -36.18
CA SER A 139 12.80 -5.13 -37.44
C SER A 139 13.34 -6.55 -37.32
N SER A 140 12.55 -7.49 -37.82
CA SER A 140 12.85 -8.92 -37.87
C SER A 140 13.65 -9.27 -39.13
N SER A 141 14.58 -10.24 -39.01
CA SER A 141 14.51 -11.53 -39.75
C SER A 141 15.87 -12.18 -40.06
N GLN A 142 15.98 -13.44 -39.61
CA GLN A 142 16.49 -14.62 -40.36
C GLN A 142 17.97 -14.67 -40.82
N THR A 143 18.64 -15.79 -40.47
CA THR A 143 19.04 -16.85 -41.43
C THR A 143 19.18 -18.18 -40.67
N ALA A 144 18.98 -19.32 -41.35
CA ALA A 144 18.75 -20.64 -40.76
C ALA A 144 19.94 -21.60 -40.84
N ALA A 145 19.88 -22.72 -40.10
CA ALA A 145 20.31 -24.05 -40.56
C ALA A 145 19.71 -25.18 -39.69
N GLN A 146 19.27 -26.28 -40.31
CA GLN A 146 18.81 -27.52 -39.68
C GLN A 146 19.96 -28.49 -39.45
N THR A 147 19.80 -29.49 -38.58
CA THR A 147 20.05 -30.93 -38.91
C THR A 147 19.34 -31.83 -37.88
N SER A 148 18.81 -32.95 -38.35
CA SER A 148 17.95 -33.88 -37.62
C SER A 148 18.71 -35.11 -37.09
N SER A 149 18.19 -35.73 -36.02
CA SER A 149 18.41 -37.16 -35.72
C SER A 149 17.17 -37.78 -35.05
N THR A 150 17.06 -39.11 -35.09
CA THR A 150 15.77 -39.82 -35.11
C THR A 150 15.67 -40.91 -34.02
N GLN A 151 14.44 -41.33 -33.70
CA GLN A 151 14.06 -42.57 -32.95
C GLN A 151 14.34 -42.60 -31.42
N ALA A 152 13.59 -43.35 -30.59
CA ALA A 152 12.19 -43.84 -30.69
C ALA A 152 11.66 -44.32 -29.32
N SER A 153 10.34 -44.17 -29.10
CA SER A 153 9.43 -45.02 -28.29
C SER A 153 9.79 -45.53 -26.88
N THR A 154 8.86 -45.31 -25.93
CA THR A 154 8.23 -46.41 -25.15
C THR A 154 6.89 -45.98 -24.54
N GLN A 155 5.98 -46.94 -24.31
CA GLN A 155 4.59 -46.74 -23.90
C GLN A 155 4.34 -47.28 -22.48
N SER A 156 3.46 -46.62 -21.71
CA SER A 156 2.52 -47.17 -20.69
C SER A 156 2.04 -46.05 -19.76
N ALA A 157 0.88 -46.10 -19.10
CA ALA A 157 -0.41 -46.74 -19.37
C ALA A 157 -1.43 -46.13 -18.36
N ALA A 158 -2.71 -46.00 -18.73
CA ALA A 158 -3.77 -45.64 -17.75
C ALA A 158 -4.23 -46.89 -16.98
N PRO A 159 -4.98 -46.74 -15.86
CA PRO A 159 -6.43 -46.82 -15.99
C PRO A 159 -7.25 -45.87 -15.07
N ALA A 160 -8.58 -45.87 -15.30
CA ALA A 160 -9.63 -45.24 -14.47
C ALA A 160 -9.85 -45.99 -13.13
N THR A 161 -10.61 -45.55 -12.12
CA THR A 161 -12.09 -45.36 -12.04
C THR A 161 -12.46 -44.72 -10.67
N THR A 162 -13.70 -44.34 -10.26
CA THR A 162 -14.94 -43.77 -10.86
C THR A 162 -15.93 -43.47 -9.67
N THR A 163 -16.98 -42.64 -9.89
CA THR A 163 -18.30 -42.61 -9.18
C THR A 163 -18.66 -41.37 -8.35
N SER A 164 -19.89 -40.89 -8.56
CA SER A 164 -20.61 -39.76 -7.92
C SER A 164 -21.48 -40.23 -6.74
N ILE A 165 -21.77 -39.36 -5.75
CA ILE A 165 -23.10 -39.32 -5.10
C ILE A 165 -23.49 -37.86 -4.76
N GLN A 166 -24.79 -37.58 -4.85
CA GLN A 166 -25.51 -36.32 -4.58
C GLN A 166 -26.44 -36.46 -3.36
N SER A 167 -26.63 -35.42 -2.54
CA SER A 167 -27.78 -35.15 -1.63
C SER A 167 -27.53 -33.81 -0.90
N THR A 168 -28.30 -32.70 -0.97
CA THR A 168 -29.73 -32.37 -0.69
C THR A 168 -30.02 -31.91 0.76
N SER A 169 -30.97 -30.96 0.86
CA SER A 169 -31.67 -30.39 2.04
C SER A 169 -30.87 -29.47 3.00
N SER A 170 -31.47 -28.61 3.84
CA SER A 170 -32.68 -27.75 3.79
C SER A 170 -32.72 -26.87 5.07
N GLU A 171 -33.56 -25.82 5.09
CA GLU A 171 -33.97 -25.01 6.28
C GLU A 171 -32.85 -24.14 6.94
N SER A 172 -33.02 -22.84 7.23
CA SER A 172 -34.13 -22.02 7.77
C SER A 172 -34.28 -22.09 9.28
N SER A 173 -33.73 -21.11 10.01
CA SER A 173 -34.31 -20.63 11.28
C SER A 173 -34.00 -19.16 11.55
N THR A 174 -35.04 -18.47 11.97
CA THR A 174 -35.18 -17.07 12.40
C THR A 174 -34.20 -16.57 13.48
N ALA A 175 -34.03 -15.25 13.50
CA ALA A 175 -33.27 -14.51 14.51
C ALA A 175 -33.86 -14.57 15.93
N ALA A 176 -32.98 -14.43 16.93
CA ALA A 176 -33.33 -13.98 18.27
C ALA A 176 -32.24 -13.02 18.77
N ALA A 177 -32.59 -11.76 19.02
CA ALA A 177 -31.67 -10.78 19.60
C ALA A 177 -31.64 -10.94 21.12
N THR A 178 -30.45 -11.15 21.70
CA THR A 178 -30.24 -11.15 23.15
C THR A 178 -29.24 -10.06 23.53
N THR A 179 -29.78 -8.96 24.06
CA THR A 179 -29.01 -7.84 24.61
C THR A 179 -28.29 -8.29 25.88
N SER A 180 -26.95 -8.36 25.86
CA SER A 180 -26.14 -8.59 27.04
C SER A 180 -25.12 -7.46 27.22
N THR A 181 -25.29 -6.70 28.31
CA THR A 181 -24.41 -5.59 28.69
C THR A 181 -23.15 -6.13 29.38
N PRO A 182 -21.93 -5.93 28.84
CA PRO A 182 -20.72 -6.29 29.57
C PRO A 182 -20.43 -5.26 30.66
N SER A 183 -20.40 -5.72 31.92
CA SER A 183 -19.98 -4.92 33.07
C SER A 183 -18.47 -4.64 33.01
N ALA A 184 -18.06 -3.39 33.23
CA ALA A 184 -16.65 -3.00 33.17
C ALA A 184 -15.92 -3.31 34.48
N GLN A 185 -14.86 -4.12 34.42
CA GLN A 185 -13.91 -4.30 35.52
C GLN A 185 -12.53 -3.75 35.12
N PRO A 186 -11.86 -2.93 35.96
CA PRO A 186 -10.59 -2.30 35.60
C PRO A 186 -9.42 -3.29 35.70
N SER A 187 -8.77 -3.57 34.57
CA SER A 187 -7.50 -4.32 34.55
C SER A 187 -6.32 -3.37 34.69
N GLN A 188 -5.57 -3.53 35.79
CA GLN A 188 -4.36 -2.78 36.11
C GLN A 188 -3.19 -3.22 35.21
N GLY A 189 -3.08 -2.60 34.04
CA GLY A 189 -1.93 -2.71 33.16
C GLY A 189 -1.57 -1.36 32.59
N GLU A 190 -0.44 -0.78 33.00
CA GLU A 190 0.09 0.41 32.32
C GLU A 190 0.51 0.04 30.90
N SER A 191 -0.38 0.32 29.94
CA SER A 191 -0.07 0.12 28.53
C SER A 191 1.17 0.91 28.12
N THR A 192 1.89 0.41 27.12
CA THR A 192 3.07 1.05 26.52
C THR A 192 2.80 2.52 26.15
N CYS A 193 1.56 2.84 25.76
CA CYS A 193 1.08 4.21 25.56
C CYS A 193 1.31 5.15 26.76
N SER A 194 1.06 4.71 28.00
CA SER A 194 1.25 5.51 29.21
C SER A 194 2.74 5.79 29.48
N LYS A 195 3.63 4.90 29.05
CA LYS A 195 5.09 5.11 29.10
C LYS A 195 5.54 6.11 28.03
N GLN A 196 5.04 5.98 26.80
CA GLN A 196 5.39 6.89 25.69
C GLN A 196 4.88 8.32 25.93
N LYS A 197 3.64 8.50 26.43
CA LYS A 197 3.12 9.81 26.85
C LYS A 197 3.92 10.44 27.99
N ARG A 198 4.45 9.66 28.93
CA ARG A 198 5.36 10.17 29.97
C ARG A 198 6.70 10.59 29.39
N HIS A 199 7.30 9.79 28.50
CA HIS A 199 8.59 10.11 27.90
C HIS A 199 8.56 11.43 27.11
N LEU A 200 7.56 11.64 26.25
CA LEU A 200 7.39 12.93 25.53
C LEU A 200 7.17 14.11 26.51
N ARG A 201 6.43 13.92 27.60
CA ARG A 201 6.21 14.98 28.61
C ARG A 201 7.47 15.34 29.39
N HIS A 202 8.39 14.40 29.62
CA HIS A 202 9.69 14.70 30.23
C HIS A 202 10.60 15.42 29.24
N HIS A 203 10.65 14.99 27.98
CA HIS A 203 11.50 15.62 26.97
C HIS A 203 11.10 17.07 26.67
N ALA A 204 9.79 17.37 26.64
CA ALA A 204 9.28 18.73 26.45
C ALA A 204 9.54 19.67 27.64
N ARG A 205 9.89 19.16 28.82
CA ARG A 205 10.23 19.96 30.02
C ARG A 205 11.72 20.31 30.15
N HIS A 206 12.57 19.76 29.30
CA HIS A 206 14.01 20.08 29.23
C HIS A 206 14.39 20.90 28.00
N MET A 207 13.40 21.36 27.23
CA MET A 207 13.55 22.17 26.01
C MET A 207 12.85 23.54 26.15
N ALA A 208 12.61 23.98 27.38
CA ALA A 208 11.94 25.23 27.75
C ALA A 208 12.67 25.87 28.95
#